data_AF-A0A1F5Z154-F1
#
_entry.id   AF-A0A1F5Z154-F1
#
_cell.length_a   1.000
_cell.length_b   1.000
_cell.length_c   1.000
_cell.angle_alpha   90.00
_cell.angle_beta   90.00
_cell.angle_gamma   90.00
#
_symmetry.space_group_name_H-M   'P 1'
#
loop_
_entity.id
_entity.type
_entity.pdbx_description
1 polymer ?
#
loop_
_entity_poly.entity_id
_entity_poly.type
_entity_poly.pdbx_seq_one_letter_code
_entity_poly.pdbx_strand_id
1 'polypeptide(L)'
;MVALLGALVVGLLATLDPFQQVKKGADTATRNMAADIYRSFVSYQAVKGQFPWTSDDITGLAASANAVTEGSTGYITQVISAGELKTEFVNTVGATNLGKIFLTSTAVSGVRNNLSVCFMPESKTFRADTNARYGVNGEVSSGCAATGGATACYWCAK
;
A
#
# COMPACT_ATOMS: atom_id res chain seq x y z
N MET A 1 -21.71 31.67 -32.85
CA MET A 1 -21.88 31.22 -31.45
C MET A 1 -21.01 29.98 -31.16
N VAL A 2 -19.69 30.07 -31.34
CA VAL A 2 -18.75 28.93 -31.09
C VAL A 2 -17.52 29.35 -30.27
N ALA A 3 -17.33 30.64 -29.98
CA ALA A 3 -16.21 31.11 -29.14
C ALA A 3 -16.47 30.96 -27.63
N LEU A 4 -17.73 30.81 -27.20
CA LEU A 4 -18.08 30.78 -25.77
C LEU A 4 -17.86 29.41 -25.09
N LEU A 5 -17.84 28.31 -25.87
CA LEU A 5 -17.61 26.96 -25.34
C LEU A 5 -16.12 26.65 -25.12
N GLY A 6 -15.20 27.37 -25.78
CA GLY A 6 -13.75 27.17 -25.62
C GLY A 6 -13.19 27.76 -24.32
N ALA A 7 -13.69 28.91 -23.87
CA ALA A 7 -13.18 29.59 -22.68
C ALA A 7 -13.61 28.92 -21.36
N LEU A 8 -14.78 28.27 -21.33
CA LEU A 8 -15.26 27.58 -20.13
C LEU A 8 -14.42 26.33 -19.78
N VAL A 9 -13.85 25.66 -20.79
CA VAL A 9 -12.98 24.48 -20.61
C VAL A 9 -11.62 24.88 -20.02
N VAL A 10 -11.07 26.04 -20.41
CA VAL A 10 -9.79 26.54 -19.89
C VAL A 10 -9.94 27.03 -18.44
N GLY A 11 -11.12 27.54 -18.05
CA GLY A 11 -11.42 27.91 -16.66
C GLY A 11 -11.45 26.73 -15.68
N LEU A 12 -11.86 25.54 -16.12
CA LEU A 12 -11.87 24.33 -15.29
C LEU A 12 -10.47 23.74 -15.08
N LEU A 13 -9.55 23.97 -16.02
CA LEU A 13 -8.16 23.53 -15.95
C LEU A 13 -7.30 24.36 -14.98
N ALA A 14 -7.70 25.60 -14.67
CA ALA A 14 -6.94 26.50 -13.81
C ALA A 14 -7.01 26.16 -12.31
N THR A 15 -7.98 25.35 -11.88
CA THR A 15 -8.14 24.95 -10.47
C THR A 15 -7.56 23.56 -10.17
N LEU A 16 -7.23 22.79 -11.21
CA LEU A 16 -6.70 21.43 -11.08
C LEU A 16 -5.20 21.42 -11.36
N ASP A 17 -4.39 21.25 -10.32
CA ASP A 17 -2.96 20.96 -10.47
C ASP A 17 -2.80 19.56 -11.12
N PRO A 18 -2.38 19.46 -12.39
CA PRO A 18 -2.32 18.19 -13.10
C PRO A 18 -1.33 17.21 -12.45
N PHE A 19 -0.27 17.72 -11.82
CA PHE A 19 0.69 16.87 -11.13
C PHE A 19 0.12 16.26 -9.86
N GLN A 20 -0.73 17.00 -9.13
CA GLN A 20 -1.43 16.42 -7.98
C GLN A 20 -2.46 15.38 -8.40
N GLN A 21 -3.11 15.55 -9.56
CA GLN A 21 -4.02 14.54 -10.09
C GLN A 21 -3.29 13.23 -10.45
N VAL A 22 -2.13 13.32 -11.11
CA VAL A 22 -1.30 12.15 -11.42
C VAL A 22 -0.86 11.44 -10.13
N LYS A 23 -0.37 12.18 -9.13
CA LYS A 23 0.02 11.62 -7.83
C LYS A 23 -1.15 10.96 -7.10
N LYS A 24 -2.34 11.58 -7.15
CA LYS A 24 -3.55 11.02 -6.54
C LYS A 24 -3.97 9.72 -7.25
N GLY A 25 -3.85 9.66 -8.57
CA GLY A 25 -4.07 8.43 -9.35
C GLY A 25 -3.07 7.33 -8.96
N ALA A 26 -1.79 7.68 -8.86
CA ALA A 26 -0.74 6.75 -8.44
C ALA A 26 -0.98 6.23 -7.01
N ASP A 27 -1.26 7.11 -6.04
CA ASP A 27 -1.57 6.71 -4.66
C ASP A 27 -2.83 5.85 -4.57
N THR A 28 -3.84 6.11 -5.41
CA THR A 28 -5.05 5.28 -5.48
C THR A 28 -4.69 3.87 -5.96
N ALA A 29 -3.85 3.76 -6.98
CA ALA A 29 -3.36 2.48 -7.46
C ALA A 29 -2.55 1.73 -6.38
N THR A 30 -1.59 2.41 -5.73
CA THR A 30 -0.78 1.81 -4.66
C THR A 30 -1.62 1.41 -3.45
N ARG A 31 -2.64 2.20 -3.08
CA ARG A 31 -3.60 1.84 -2.02
C ARG A 31 -4.37 0.57 -2.36
N ASN A 32 -4.85 0.45 -3.60
CA ASN A 32 -5.55 -0.76 -4.03
C ASN A 32 -4.62 -1.98 -3.99
N MET A 33 -3.38 -1.83 -4.48
CA MET A 33 -2.36 -2.88 -4.40
C MET A 33 -2.07 -3.31 -2.95
N ALA A 34 -1.85 -2.35 -2.05
CA ALA A 34 -1.62 -2.62 -0.63
C ALA A 34 -2.82 -3.32 0.03
N ALA A 35 -4.04 -2.91 -0.32
CA ALA A 35 -5.26 -3.53 0.19
C ALA A 35 -5.48 -4.95 -0.36
N ASP A 36 -5.15 -5.20 -1.63
CA ASP A 36 -5.24 -6.53 -2.24
C ASP A 36 -4.22 -7.49 -1.61
N ILE A 37 -2.97 -7.04 -1.45
CA ILE A 37 -1.93 -7.78 -0.72
C ILE A 37 -2.43 -8.11 0.69
N TYR A 38 -2.89 -7.12 1.47
CA TYR A 38 -3.39 -7.34 2.82
C TYR A 38 -4.50 -8.40 2.86
N ARG A 39 -5.53 -8.27 2.00
CA ARG A 39 -6.65 -9.21 1.94
C ARG A 39 -6.20 -10.63 1.58
N SER A 40 -5.30 -10.77 0.63
CA SER A 40 -4.77 -12.08 0.21
C SER A 40 -3.96 -12.74 1.33
N PHE A 41 -3.16 -12.00 2.08
CA PHE A 41 -2.44 -12.54 3.23
C PHE A 41 -3.38 -12.92 4.38
N VAL A 42 -4.39 -12.11 4.69
CA VAL A 42 -5.40 -12.45 5.71
C VAL A 42 -6.21 -13.68 5.30
N SER A 43 -6.60 -13.79 4.02
CA SER A 43 -7.27 -14.98 3.49
C SER A 43 -6.38 -16.22 3.58
N TYR A 44 -5.10 -16.10 3.20
CA TYR A 44 -4.11 -17.17 3.38
C TYR A 44 -4.03 -17.63 4.84
N GLN A 45 -3.96 -16.68 5.77
CA GLN A 45 -3.93 -16.98 7.20
C GLN A 45 -5.21 -17.71 7.65
N ALA A 46 -6.38 -17.30 7.17
CA ALA A 46 -7.65 -17.95 7.50
C ALA A 46 -7.70 -19.41 7.00
N VAL A 47 -7.09 -19.70 5.85
CA VAL A 47 -7.06 -21.05 5.26
C VAL A 47 -5.95 -21.94 5.85
N LYS A 48 -4.78 -21.37 6.12
CA LYS A 48 -3.58 -22.13 6.56
C LYS A 48 -3.33 -22.07 8.07
N GLY A 49 -4.07 -21.25 8.80
CA GLY A 49 -3.91 -21.02 10.24
C GLY A 49 -2.71 -20.15 10.62
N GLN A 50 -1.88 -19.76 9.65
CA GLN A 50 -0.69 -18.93 9.86
C GLN A 50 -0.32 -18.19 8.57
N PHE A 51 0.42 -17.09 8.72
CA PHE A 51 1.04 -16.41 7.58
C PHE A 51 2.23 -17.23 7.02
N PRO A 52 2.65 -16.99 5.76
CA PRO A 52 3.71 -17.77 5.11
C PRO A 52 5.14 -17.41 5.56
N TRP A 53 5.28 -16.50 6.54
CA TRP A 53 6.57 -16.03 7.03
C TRP A 53 7.37 -17.18 7.68
N THR A 54 8.68 -17.24 7.41
CA THR A 54 9.58 -18.24 8.04
C THR A 54 10.14 -17.77 9.38
N SER A 55 10.08 -16.47 9.67
CA SER A 55 10.42 -15.85 10.95
C SER A 55 9.17 -15.54 11.78
N ASP A 56 9.35 -15.33 13.08
CA ASP A 56 8.25 -14.96 13.99
C ASP A 56 7.67 -13.58 13.68
N ASP A 57 8.55 -12.63 13.32
CA ASP A 57 8.19 -11.28 12.92
C ASP A 57 8.82 -10.91 11.57
N ILE A 58 8.12 -10.07 10.81
CA ILE A 58 8.69 -9.28 9.72
C ILE A 58 8.39 -7.81 9.99
N THR A 59 9.35 -6.92 9.80
CA THR A 59 9.20 -5.49 10.11
C THR A 59 9.73 -4.64 8.96
N GLY A 60 8.88 -3.80 8.39
CA GLY A 60 9.26 -2.86 7.34
C GLY A 60 9.84 -3.53 6.09
N LEU A 61 9.43 -4.76 5.79
CA LEU A 61 9.99 -5.52 4.68
C LEU A 61 9.39 -5.03 3.35
N ALA A 62 10.21 -4.50 2.45
CA ALA A 62 9.75 -4.06 1.15
C ALA A 62 9.15 -5.24 0.35
N ALA A 63 7.98 -5.06 -0.24
CA ALA A 63 7.27 -6.12 -0.94
C ALA A 63 7.95 -6.56 -2.23
N SER A 64 8.93 -5.80 -2.73
CA SER A 64 9.77 -6.17 -3.88
C SER A 64 11.02 -6.95 -3.49
N ALA A 65 11.28 -7.19 -2.21
CA ALA A 65 12.46 -7.95 -1.80
C ALA A 65 12.33 -9.40 -2.27
N ASN A 66 13.44 -10.00 -2.70
CA ASN A 66 13.44 -11.38 -3.24
C ASN A 66 12.88 -12.39 -2.23
N ALA A 67 13.10 -12.19 -0.92
CA ALA A 67 12.51 -13.01 0.14
C ALA A 67 10.96 -12.97 0.17
N VAL A 68 10.36 -11.93 -0.42
CA VAL A 68 8.91 -11.76 -0.56
C VAL A 68 8.41 -12.27 -1.90
N THR A 69 9.13 -12.05 -3.01
CA THR A 69 8.60 -12.27 -4.37
C THR A 69 9.20 -13.45 -5.13
N GLU A 70 10.34 -13.99 -4.71
CA GLU A 70 11.07 -15.01 -5.49
C GLU A 70 11.10 -16.38 -4.82
N GLY A 71 11.18 -17.42 -5.66
CA GLY A 71 11.27 -18.81 -5.24
C GLY A 71 9.96 -19.40 -4.66
N SER A 72 9.99 -20.69 -4.34
CA SER A 72 8.87 -21.39 -3.67
C SER A 72 8.68 -20.97 -2.21
N THR A 73 9.67 -20.30 -1.63
CA THR A 73 9.65 -19.76 -0.26
C THR A 73 9.25 -18.28 -0.20
N GLY A 74 9.18 -17.58 -1.34
CA GLY A 74 8.75 -16.19 -1.41
C GLY A 74 7.31 -16.03 -0.91
N TYR A 75 7.09 -15.13 0.05
CA TYR A 75 5.81 -15.00 0.72
C TYR A 75 4.62 -14.68 -0.20
N ILE A 76 4.80 -13.76 -1.16
CA ILE A 76 3.78 -13.46 -2.18
C ILE A 76 3.58 -14.67 -3.10
N THR A 77 4.64 -15.38 -3.48
CA THR A 77 4.54 -16.60 -4.30
C THR A 77 3.76 -17.71 -3.59
N GLN A 78 3.93 -17.86 -2.27
CA GLN A 78 3.15 -18.81 -1.48
C GLN A 78 1.66 -18.42 -1.42
N VAL A 79 1.35 -17.13 -1.30
CA VAL A 79 -0.04 -16.61 -1.34
C VAL A 79 -0.66 -16.82 -2.73
N ILE A 80 0.11 -16.60 -3.80
CA ILE A 80 -0.30 -16.90 -5.18
C ILE A 80 -0.56 -18.39 -5.36
N SER A 81 0.35 -19.25 -4.87
CA SER A 81 0.25 -20.71 -4.99
C SER A 81 -0.94 -21.28 -4.22
N ALA A 82 -1.36 -20.61 -3.14
CA ALA A 82 -2.57 -20.96 -2.40
C ALA A 82 -3.86 -20.49 -3.09
N GLY A 83 -3.77 -19.71 -4.18
CA GLY A 83 -4.92 -19.18 -4.92
C GLY A 83 -5.50 -17.89 -4.33
N GLU A 84 -4.86 -17.30 -3.33
CA GLU A 84 -5.36 -16.13 -2.59
C GLU A 84 -5.00 -14.81 -3.28
N LEU A 85 -4.02 -14.84 -4.19
CA LEU A 85 -3.61 -13.72 -5.02
C LEU A 85 -3.40 -14.20 -6.45
N LYS A 86 -3.82 -13.40 -7.43
CA LYS A 86 -3.66 -13.75 -8.85
C LYS A 86 -2.18 -13.76 -9.24
N THR A 87 -1.75 -14.77 -10.01
CA THR A 87 -0.36 -14.88 -10.51
C THR A 87 0.11 -13.64 -11.27
N GLU A 88 -0.79 -13.03 -12.05
CA GLU A 88 -0.47 -11.82 -12.82
C GLU A 88 -0.29 -10.56 -11.98
N PHE A 89 -0.59 -10.60 -10.67
CA PHE A 89 -0.47 -9.44 -9.79
C PHE A 89 0.96 -8.89 -9.79
N VAL A 90 1.96 -9.74 -9.56
CA VAL A 90 3.36 -9.31 -9.49
C VAL A 90 3.85 -8.79 -10.84
N ASN A 91 3.47 -9.45 -11.93
CA ASN A 91 3.84 -9.05 -13.29
C ASN A 91 3.22 -7.71 -13.70
N THR A 92 1.95 -7.49 -13.33
CA THR A 92 1.20 -6.27 -13.67
C THR A 92 1.64 -5.08 -12.83
N VAL A 93 1.92 -5.30 -11.54
CA VAL A 93 2.35 -4.24 -10.62
C VAL A 93 3.81 -3.88 -10.86
N GLY A 94 4.67 -4.87 -11.07
CA GLY A 94 6.10 -4.70 -11.27
C GLY A 94 6.88 -4.37 -10.00
N ALA A 95 8.19 -4.64 -10.01
CA ALA A 95 9.07 -4.50 -8.84
C ALA A 95 9.11 -3.06 -8.29
N THR A 96 9.07 -2.05 -9.16
CA THR A 96 9.11 -0.63 -8.75
C THR A 96 7.91 -0.23 -7.89
N ASN A 97 6.70 -0.66 -8.27
CA ASN A 97 5.49 -0.31 -7.50
C ASN A 97 5.37 -1.17 -6.24
N LEU A 98 5.81 -2.43 -6.29
CA LEU A 98 5.92 -3.28 -5.08
C LEU A 98 6.94 -2.71 -4.09
N GLY A 99 8.02 -2.09 -4.56
CA GLY A 99 9.03 -1.46 -3.69
C GLY A 99 8.52 -0.26 -2.89
N LYS A 100 7.33 0.26 -3.22
CA LYS A 100 6.66 1.30 -2.42
C LYS A 100 5.85 0.74 -1.26
N ILE A 101 5.63 -0.57 -1.24
CA ILE A 101 4.80 -1.27 -0.26
C ILE A 101 5.70 -1.97 0.75
N PHE A 102 5.37 -1.83 2.02
CA PHE A 102 6.09 -2.40 3.14
C PHE A 102 5.17 -3.32 3.93
N LEU A 103 5.67 -4.52 4.22
CA LEU A 103 4.99 -5.57 4.97
C LEU A 103 5.56 -5.60 6.39
N THR A 104 4.68 -5.52 7.36
CA THR A 104 5.02 -5.78 8.76
C THR A 104 4.02 -6.74 9.33
N SER A 105 4.52 -7.81 9.94
CA SER A 105 3.71 -8.75 10.69
C SER A 105 4.42 -9.02 12.01
N THR A 106 3.71 -8.76 13.10
CA THR A 106 4.24 -8.94 14.45
C THR A 106 3.37 -9.91 15.21
N ALA A 107 3.99 -10.79 16.00
CA ALA A 107 3.30 -11.60 16.96
C ALA A 107 2.82 -10.70 18.12
N VAL A 108 1.50 -10.64 18.34
CA VAL A 108 0.95 -10.00 19.54
C VAL A 108 0.58 -11.12 20.51
N SER A 109 1.28 -11.19 21.64
CA SER A 109 1.08 -12.23 22.67
C SER A 109 1.23 -13.66 22.12
N GLY A 110 2.19 -13.89 21.22
CA GLY A 110 2.44 -15.20 20.60
C GLY A 110 1.42 -15.59 19.51
N VAL A 111 0.45 -14.72 19.22
CA VAL A 111 -0.55 -14.91 18.16
C VAL A 111 -0.20 -14.05 16.95
N ARG A 112 0.01 -14.68 15.81
CA ARG A 112 0.46 -14.06 14.54
C ARG A 112 -0.69 -13.35 13.81
N ASN A 113 -1.42 -12.43 14.46
CA ASN A 113 -2.63 -11.84 13.88
C ASN A 113 -2.50 -10.37 13.46
N ASN A 114 -1.34 -9.75 13.70
CA ASN A 114 -1.14 -8.36 13.32
C ASN A 114 -0.38 -8.30 12.00
N LEU A 115 -1.08 -7.99 10.91
CA LEU A 115 -0.50 -7.68 9.62
C LEU A 115 -0.75 -6.21 9.30
N SER A 116 0.28 -5.52 8.86
CA SER A 116 0.23 -4.15 8.38
C SER A 116 0.88 -4.09 7.01
N VAL A 117 0.13 -3.59 6.02
CA VAL A 117 0.63 -3.36 4.66
C VAL A 117 0.61 -1.86 4.42
N CYS A 118 1.78 -1.25 4.37
CA CYS A 118 1.97 0.19 4.43
C CYS A 118 2.60 0.74 3.14
N PHE A 119 2.24 1.95 2.75
CA PHE A 119 2.96 2.72 1.72
C PHE A 119 2.98 4.20 2.10
N MET A 120 3.96 4.95 1.63
CA MET A 120 4.05 6.38 1.87
C MET A 120 3.36 7.14 0.72
N PRO A 121 2.27 7.89 0.97
CA PRO A 121 1.58 8.60 -0.09
C PRO A 121 2.40 9.78 -0.65
N GLU A 122 2.27 10.03 -1.95
CA GLU A 122 2.95 11.10 -2.66
C GLU A 122 2.07 12.35 -2.85
N SER A 123 0.75 12.16 -2.95
CA SER A 123 -0.22 13.24 -3.11
C SER A 123 -0.53 13.95 -1.80
N LYS A 124 -0.78 15.26 -1.88
CA LYS A 124 -1.18 16.05 -0.71
C LYS A 124 -2.47 15.53 -0.08
N THR A 125 -3.42 15.07 -0.91
CA THR A 125 -4.71 14.55 -0.45
C THR A 125 -4.55 13.28 0.37
N PHE A 126 -3.77 12.30 -0.08
CA PHE A 126 -3.57 11.07 0.68
C PHE A 126 -2.68 11.29 1.91
N ARG A 127 -1.73 12.23 1.87
CA ARG A 127 -0.97 12.63 3.07
C ARG A 127 -1.84 13.27 4.16
N ALA A 128 -2.95 13.88 3.77
CA ALA A 128 -3.95 14.44 4.68
C ALA A 128 -5.05 13.43 5.06
N ASP A 129 -5.05 12.21 4.50
CA ASP A 129 -6.00 11.15 4.87
C ASP A 129 -5.73 10.71 6.31
N THR A 130 -6.77 10.59 7.13
CA THR A 130 -6.64 10.21 8.55
C THR A 130 -6.00 8.83 8.76
N ASN A 131 -5.96 7.99 7.73
CA ASN A 131 -5.28 6.70 7.74
C ASN A 131 -3.79 6.80 7.36
N ALA A 132 -3.30 7.94 6.88
CA ALA A 132 -1.89 8.22 6.67
C ALA A 132 -1.22 8.74 7.95
N ARG A 133 -1.34 7.97 9.03
CA ARG A 133 -0.88 8.33 10.38
C ARG A 133 0.12 7.35 10.99
N TYR A 134 0.70 6.49 10.17
CA TYR A 134 1.52 5.39 10.63
C TYR A 134 2.98 5.55 10.26
N GLY A 135 3.86 4.86 10.99
CA GLY A 135 5.22 4.59 10.55
C GLY A 135 5.27 3.46 9.52
N VAL A 136 6.47 3.18 9.00
CA VAL A 136 6.68 2.12 8.01
C VAL A 136 6.32 0.72 8.54
N ASN A 137 6.37 0.55 9.87
CA ASN A 137 6.07 -0.73 10.51
C ASN A 137 4.59 -0.85 10.94
N GLY A 138 3.75 0.15 10.64
CA GLY A 138 2.34 0.13 11.04
C GLY A 138 2.10 0.53 12.51
N GLU A 139 3.09 1.04 13.21
CA GLU A 139 2.91 1.77 14.46
C GLU A 139 2.24 3.14 14.21
N VAL A 140 1.49 3.66 15.18
CA VAL A 140 0.99 5.05 15.09
C VAL A 140 2.18 6.00 15.21
N SER A 141 2.32 6.90 14.24
CA SER A 141 3.39 7.90 14.23
C SER A 141 2.87 9.26 14.67
N SER A 142 3.71 10.02 15.39
CA SER A 142 3.39 11.37 15.84
C SER A 142 3.78 12.42 14.80
N GLY A 143 3.04 13.53 14.75
CA GLY A 143 3.39 14.67 13.88
C GLY A 143 3.05 14.45 12.40
N CYS A 144 2.21 13.47 12.08
CA CYS A 144 1.73 13.23 10.72
C CYS A 144 0.90 14.41 10.21
N ALA A 145 1.04 14.73 8.92
CA ALA A 145 0.23 15.75 8.25
C ALA A 145 -1.28 15.51 8.41
N ALA A 146 -1.70 14.25 8.37
CA ALA A 146 -3.06 13.79 8.64
C ALA A 146 -3.64 14.22 10.01
N THR A 147 -2.76 14.50 10.98
CA THR A 147 -3.12 14.90 12.35
C THR A 147 -2.72 16.35 12.67
N GLY A 148 -2.46 17.17 11.65
CA GLY A 148 -2.07 18.58 11.82
C GLY A 148 -0.56 18.81 12.06
N GLY A 149 0.28 17.80 11.88
CA GLY A 149 1.74 17.95 11.90
C GLY A 149 2.34 18.22 10.52
N ALA A 150 3.66 18.06 10.38
CA ALA A 150 4.40 18.31 9.14
C ALA A 150 5.09 17.06 8.55
N THR A 151 5.06 15.93 9.26
CA THR A 151 5.74 14.70 8.88
C THR A 151 4.93 13.94 7.82
N ALA A 152 5.60 13.46 6.78
CA ALA A 152 5.02 12.50 5.86
C ALA A 152 4.95 11.13 6.53
N CYS A 153 3.75 10.57 6.62
CA CYS A 153 3.49 9.30 7.27
C CYS A 153 2.92 8.29 6.28
N TYR A 154 2.92 7.03 6.69
CA TYR A 154 2.47 5.91 5.91
C TYR A 154 0.97 5.73 6.07
N TRP A 155 0.33 5.40 4.96
CA TRP A 155 -1.00 4.81 4.94
C TRP A 155 -0.84 3.30 5.08
N CYS A 156 -1.63 2.67 5.95
CA CYS A 156 -1.56 1.22 6.14
C CYS A 156 -2.95 0.57 6.11
N ALA A 157 -3.05 -0.58 5.44
CA ALA A 157 -4.13 -1.54 5.63
C ALA A 157 -3.79 -2.45 6.82
N LYS A 158 -4.75 -2.59 7.75
CA LYS A 158 -4.62 -3.30 9.03
C LYS A 158 -5.96 -3.90 9.41
#